data_AF-A0A2V9BZE2-F1
#
_entry.id   AF-A0A2V9BZE2-F1
#
_cell.length_a   1.000
_cell.length_b   1.000
_cell.length_c   1.000
_cell.angle_alpha   90.00
_cell.angle_beta   90.00
_cell.angle_gamma   90.00
#
_symmetry.space_group_name_H-M   'P 1'
#
loop_
_entity.id
_entity.type
_entity.pdbx_description
1 polymer ?
#
loop_
_entity_poly.entity_id
_entity_poly.type
_entity_poly.pdbx_seq_one_letter_code
_entity_poly.pdbx_strand_id
1 'polypeptide(L)'
;MNTGSENGWTGGQYSLFRAVFGLYLFVHFVELVPWGAELFSNRGVLPHAAASPLIHLFPNVLALWDAPIFIECLLIIAAGLSFLFAAGQWDRVAALSLWYLWACLFGRDPLIANPALPYVGWLLLAHVFLPPAPYGSWAARGRPDPRGAWHMPQAIYLLAWLLMALGYTYSGCTKLVSPSWLDGTALARVLENPLARPGLPRDTLLVMPRGLLRVFTWGVLGLELSFAPLALVRRLRPWIWSAMLAMHFGLFLVINFTDLSAGMVILHLFTFDPAWVAPRKARGTELLFYDGHCGLCHRAVRFVLAEDRLGTTFRFSPLQGDLFQATVSEAERRALPDSLVVRTAEGALLSRSTAILYILSGLGGAWRVIAGGMSLVPAPVRDGLYDGVARIRYRLFARPEDACPIVPGELRARFDH
;
A
#
# COMPACT_ATOMS: atom_id res chain seq x y z
N MET A 1 -19.16 -15.27 -19.69
CA MET A 1 -17.87 -14.94 -20.34
C MET A 1 -16.83 -14.83 -19.25
N ASN A 2 -15.85 -15.72 -19.25
CA ASN A 2 -14.84 -15.82 -18.19
C ASN A 2 -13.72 -14.81 -18.50
N THR A 3 -13.80 -13.59 -17.96
CA THR A 3 -12.73 -12.57 -18.09
C THR A 3 -11.57 -12.95 -17.17
N GLY A 4 -10.78 -13.95 -17.58
CA GLY A 4 -9.57 -14.41 -16.88
C GLY A 4 -8.41 -13.40 -16.87
N SER A 5 -8.70 -12.10 -16.84
CA SER A 5 -7.72 -11.01 -16.99
C SER A 5 -7.90 -9.87 -15.99
N GLU A 6 -8.59 -10.07 -14.88
CA GLU A 6 -8.79 -9.02 -13.88
C GLU A 6 -7.81 -9.22 -12.72
N ASN A 7 -6.94 -8.22 -12.53
CA ASN A 7 -6.09 -8.09 -11.36
C ASN A 7 -6.93 -8.10 -10.06
N GLY A 8 -6.27 -8.39 -8.94
CA GLY A 8 -6.97 -8.69 -7.69
C GLY A 8 -7.64 -7.52 -6.94
N TRP A 9 -7.49 -6.29 -7.43
CA TRP A 9 -7.69 -5.07 -6.64
C TRP A 9 -9.15 -4.74 -6.33
N THR A 10 -9.36 -4.22 -5.13
CA THR A 10 -10.61 -3.60 -4.66
C THR A 10 -10.35 -2.13 -4.29
N GLY A 11 -11.41 -1.34 -4.20
CA GLY A 11 -11.29 0.06 -3.81
C GLY A 11 -10.62 0.27 -2.46
N GLY A 12 -10.95 -0.55 -1.45
CA GLY A 12 -10.33 -0.46 -0.13
C GLY A 12 -8.85 -0.83 -0.14
N GLN A 13 -8.46 -1.90 -0.86
CA GLN A 13 -7.04 -2.25 -1.00
C GLN A 13 -6.26 -1.12 -1.68
N TYR A 14 -6.83 -0.52 -2.72
CA TYR A 14 -6.20 0.62 -3.39
C TYR A 14 -6.12 1.86 -2.48
N SER A 15 -7.16 2.16 -1.70
CA SER A 15 -7.10 3.25 -0.72
C SER A 15 -6.03 3.02 0.34
N LEU A 16 -5.80 1.77 0.77
CA LEU A 16 -4.69 1.44 1.67
C LEU A 16 -3.35 1.74 1.00
N PHE A 17 -3.14 1.27 -0.23
CA PHE A 17 -1.94 1.60 -1.01
C PHE A 17 -1.74 3.12 -1.13
N ARG A 18 -2.79 3.86 -1.52
CA ARG A 18 -2.75 5.32 -1.68
C ARG A 18 -2.41 6.03 -0.37
N ALA A 19 -2.93 5.58 0.76
CA ALA A 19 -2.60 6.13 2.07
C ALA A 19 -1.12 5.90 2.43
N VAL A 20 -0.58 4.70 2.19
CA VAL A 20 0.84 4.40 2.38
C VAL A 20 1.72 5.23 1.45
N PHE A 21 1.33 5.36 0.19
CA PHE A 21 2.07 6.18 -0.78
C PHE A 21 2.06 7.66 -0.41
N GLY A 22 0.91 8.19 0.00
CA GLY A 22 0.81 9.58 0.47
C GLY A 22 1.58 9.82 1.77
N LEU A 23 1.64 8.84 2.67
CA LEU A 23 2.49 8.92 3.87
C LEU A 23 3.98 8.95 3.49
N TYR A 24 4.41 8.12 2.54
CA TYR A 24 5.77 8.17 2.01
C TYR A 24 6.11 9.56 1.47
N LEU A 25 5.25 10.13 0.62
CA LEU A 25 5.45 11.48 0.07
C LEU A 25 5.45 12.54 1.18
N PHE A 26 4.54 12.43 2.16
CA PHE A 26 4.48 13.35 3.29
C PHE A 26 5.80 13.35 4.08
N VAL A 27 6.29 12.17 4.46
CA VAL A 27 7.57 12.03 5.18
C VAL A 27 8.71 12.59 4.34
N HIS A 28 8.79 12.22 3.05
CA HIS A 28 9.82 12.71 2.13
C HIS A 28 9.86 14.24 2.08
N PHE A 29 8.71 14.90 1.84
CA PHE A 29 8.69 16.36 1.76
C PHE A 29 8.96 17.04 3.10
N VAL A 30 8.48 16.49 4.22
CA VAL A 30 8.76 17.05 5.56
C VAL A 30 10.25 16.94 5.89
N GLU A 31 10.88 15.81 5.62
CA GLU A 31 12.31 15.61 5.84
C GLU A 31 13.17 16.49 4.92
N LEU A 32 12.64 16.85 3.75
CA LEU A 32 13.32 17.72 2.78
C LEU A 32 13.26 19.20 3.14
N VAL A 33 12.26 19.66 3.93
CA VAL A 33 12.08 21.09 4.27
C VAL A 33 13.36 21.73 4.84
N PRO A 34 14.06 21.16 5.85
CA PRO A 34 15.26 21.77 6.41
C PRO A 34 16.41 21.93 5.42
N TRP A 35 16.45 21.09 4.39
CA TRP A 35 17.53 21.02 3.39
C TRP A 35 17.15 21.68 2.07
N GLY A 36 15.89 22.12 1.92
CA GLY A 36 15.35 22.61 0.65
C GLY A 36 16.14 23.79 0.09
N ALA A 37 16.54 24.73 0.95
CA ALA A 37 17.35 25.87 0.55
C ALA A 37 18.73 25.43 0.02
N GLU A 38 19.40 24.49 0.69
CA GLU A 38 20.72 24.01 0.30
C GLU A 38 20.68 23.20 -1.00
N LEU A 39 19.60 22.48 -1.27
CA LEU A 39 19.50 21.62 -2.44
C LEU A 39 18.98 22.37 -3.67
N PHE A 40 17.94 23.20 -3.53
CA PHE A 40 17.18 23.70 -4.68
C PHE A 40 17.17 25.22 -4.85
N SER A 41 17.73 26.00 -3.92
CA SER A 41 17.69 27.46 -4.01
C SER A 41 18.90 28.06 -4.74
N ASN A 42 18.83 29.35 -5.02
CA ASN A 42 19.95 30.14 -5.54
C ASN A 42 21.15 30.28 -4.57
N ARG A 43 21.04 29.79 -3.33
CA ARG A 43 22.14 29.69 -2.37
C ARG A 43 22.64 28.26 -2.18
N GLY A 44 22.08 27.32 -2.92
CA GLY A 44 22.33 25.89 -2.78
C GLY A 44 23.46 25.34 -3.65
N VAL A 45 23.46 24.02 -3.82
CA VAL A 45 24.43 23.24 -4.61
C VAL A 45 24.58 23.78 -6.04
N LEU A 46 23.47 24.19 -6.65
CA LEU A 46 23.43 24.84 -7.96
C LEU A 46 22.91 26.29 -7.80
N PRO A 47 23.79 27.30 -7.59
CA PRO A 47 23.34 28.67 -7.32
C PRO A 47 22.60 29.34 -8.49
N HIS A 48 22.88 28.92 -9.73
CA HIS A 48 22.22 29.43 -10.92
C HIS A 48 21.33 28.33 -11.50
N ALA A 49 20.02 28.55 -11.59
CA ALA A 49 19.07 27.56 -12.10
C ALA A 49 19.41 27.08 -13.53
N ALA A 50 19.95 27.98 -14.38
CA ALA A 50 20.40 27.67 -15.74
C ALA A 50 21.56 26.66 -15.81
N ALA A 51 22.24 26.37 -14.70
CA ALA A 51 23.27 25.33 -14.64
C ALA A 51 22.66 23.92 -14.76
N SER A 52 21.38 23.74 -14.44
CA SER A 52 20.68 22.49 -14.70
C SER A 52 20.27 22.41 -16.18
N PRO A 53 20.69 21.38 -16.92
CA PRO A 53 20.25 21.18 -18.30
C PRO A 53 18.74 20.84 -18.40
N LEU A 54 18.10 20.52 -17.28
CA LEU A 54 16.70 20.10 -17.24
C LEU A 54 15.75 21.25 -16.86
N ILE A 55 16.25 22.40 -16.40
CA ILE A 55 15.43 23.48 -15.84
C ILE A 55 14.41 24.04 -16.84
N HIS A 56 14.72 23.99 -18.14
CA HIS A 56 13.88 24.48 -19.23
C HIS A 56 13.27 23.37 -20.09
N LEU A 57 13.43 22.09 -19.69
CA LEU A 57 12.85 20.96 -20.43
C LEU A 57 11.32 20.98 -20.43
N PHE A 58 10.72 21.56 -19.39
CA PHE A 58 9.29 21.81 -19.26
C PHE A 58 9.09 23.08 -18.40
N PRO A 59 7.88 23.69 -18.38
CA PRO A 59 7.60 24.86 -17.55
C PRO A 59 7.89 24.56 -16.08
N ASN A 60 8.93 25.21 -15.53
CA ASN A 60 9.39 24.98 -14.17
C ASN A 60 9.32 26.29 -13.38
N VAL A 61 8.53 26.30 -12.30
CA VAL A 61 8.38 27.50 -11.44
C VAL A 61 9.70 27.91 -10.80
N LEU A 62 10.61 26.94 -10.56
CA LEU A 62 11.94 27.19 -9.99
C LEU A 62 12.92 27.81 -10.98
N ALA A 63 12.56 27.92 -12.26
CA ALA A 63 13.29 28.72 -13.23
C ALA A 63 13.01 30.22 -13.05
N LEU A 64 11.87 30.58 -12.45
CA LEU A 64 11.42 31.96 -12.26
C LEU A 64 11.70 32.44 -10.83
N TRP A 65 11.48 31.57 -9.84
CA TRP A 65 11.67 31.86 -8.44
C TRP A 65 12.36 30.70 -7.72
N ASP A 66 13.56 30.92 -7.22
CA ASP A 66 14.35 29.93 -6.47
C ASP A 66 14.99 30.52 -5.20
N ALA A 67 14.36 31.55 -4.63
CA ALA A 67 14.76 32.07 -3.33
C ALA A 67 14.53 30.99 -2.23
N PRO A 68 15.37 30.93 -1.17
CA PRO A 68 15.27 29.91 -0.12
C PRO A 68 13.87 29.75 0.47
N ILE A 69 13.26 30.86 0.87
CA ILE A 69 11.91 30.88 1.46
C ILE A 69 10.84 30.35 0.49
N PHE A 70 11.00 30.58 -0.81
CA PHE A 70 10.06 30.10 -1.81
C PHE A 70 10.11 28.57 -1.93
N ILE A 71 11.32 28.00 -1.93
CA ILE A 71 11.51 26.55 -1.92
C ILE A 71 10.90 25.93 -0.66
N GLU A 72 11.19 26.49 0.52
CA GLU A 72 10.64 25.99 1.79
C GLU A 72 9.10 26.01 1.78
N CYS A 73 8.49 27.10 1.33
CA CYS A 73 7.04 27.18 1.17
C CYS A 73 6.50 26.12 0.21
N LEU A 74 7.16 25.89 -0.95
CA LEU A 74 6.75 24.86 -1.90
C LEU A 74 6.81 23.45 -1.30
N LEU A 75 7.85 23.15 -0.51
CA LEU A 75 7.99 21.86 0.18
C LEU A 75 6.92 21.64 1.25
N ILE A 76 6.58 22.69 2.02
CA ILE A 76 5.48 22.65 2.98
C ILE A 76 4.14 22.43 2.27
N ILE A 77 3.91 23.08 1.13
CA ILE A 77 2.72 22.87 0.30
C ILE A 77 2.69 21.42 -0.21
N ALA A 78 3.82 20.87 -0.68
CA ALA A 78 3.92 19.49 -1.13
C ALA A 78 3.62 18.49 -0.01
N ALA A 79 4.07 18.74 1.22
CA ALA A 79 3.71 17.95 2.39
C ALA A 79 2.18 18.00 2.64
N GLY A 80 1.56 19.19 2.61
CA GLY A 80 0.11 19.34 2.75
C GLY A 80 -0.68 18.61 1.67
N LEU A 81 -0.25 18.69 0.40
CA LEU A 81 -0.84 17.96 -0.72
C LEU A 81 -0.70 16.44 -0.55
N SER A 82 0.41 15.98 0.01
CA SER A 82 0.64 14.55 0.29
C SER A 82 -0.36 14.00 1.31
N PHE A 83 -0.74 14.81 2.30
CA PHE A 83 -1.81 14.45 3.24
C PHE A 83 -3.19 14.37 2.56
N LEU A 84 -3.54 15.33 1.72
CA LEU A 84 -4.80 15.30 0.95
C LEU A 84 -4.86 14.07 0.03
N PHE A 85 -3.75 13.78 -0.65
CA PHE A 85 -3.58 12.58 -1.45
C PHE A 85 -3.73 11.30 -0.61
N ALA A 86 -3.14 11.23 0.59
CA ALA A 86 -3.26 10.11 1.51
C ALA A 86 -4.69 9.92 2.07
N ALA A 87 -5.42 11.02 2.31
CA ALA A 87 -6.80 10.98 2.81
C ALA A 87 -7.81 10.60 1.72
N GLY A 88 -7.51 10.86 0.45
CA GLY A 88 -8.43 10.60 -0.66
C GLY A 88 -9.44 11.73 -0.82
N GLN A 89 -9.02 12.95 -0.48
CA GLN A 89 -9.78 14.18 -0.65
C GLN A 89 -9.03 15.05 -1.66
N TRP A 90 -9.66 15.36 -2.79
CA TRP A 90 -9.01 16.06 -3.92
C TRP A 90 -7.71 15.37 -4.38
N ASP A 91 -7.64 14.05 -4.22
CA ASP A 91 -6.47 13.23 -4.44
C ASP A 91 -5.91 13.31 -5.86
N ARG A 92 -6.76 13.42 -6.89
CA ARG A 92 -6.30 13.64 -8.26
C ARG A 92 -5.58 14.98 -8.47
N VAL A 93 -6.13 16.06 -7.90
CA VAL A 93 -5.51 17.40 -7.99
C VAL A 93 -4.22 17.42 -7.20
N ALA A 94 -4.24 16.82 -6.01
CA ALA A 94 -3.04 16.64 -5.20
C ALA A 94 -1.97 15.82 -5.96
N ALA A 95 -2.34 14.70 -6.58
CA ALA A 95 -1.40 13.86 -7.33
C ALA A 95 -0.76 14.59 -8.51
N LEU A 96 -1.56 15.34 -9.30
CA LEU A 96 -1.04 16.13 -10.41
C LEU A 96 -0.11 17.26 -9.93
N SER A 97 -0.50 17.93 -8.84
CA SER A 97 0.31 19.00 -8.24
C SER A 97 1.62 18.46 -7.67
N LEU A 98 1.57 17.34 -6.96
CA LEU A 98 2.73 16.63 -6.43
C LEU A 98 3.65 16.18 -7.57
N TRP A 99 3.09 15.63 -8.66
CA TRP A 99 3.87 15.25 -9.83
C TRP A 99 4.60 16.45 -10.43
N TYR A 100 3.90 17.58 -10.59
CA TYR A 100 4.50 18.82 -11.10
C TYR A 100 5.63 19.33 -10.20
N LEU A 101 5.40 19.39 -8.88
CA LEU A 101 6.43 19.82 -7.92
C LEU A 101 7.63 18.87 -7.90
N TRP A 102 7.38 17.55 -7.95
CA TRP A 102 8.42 16.52 -8.05
C TRP A 102 9.28 16.71 -9.29
N ALA A 103 8.66 16.95 -10.45
CA ALA A 103 9.36 17.25 -11.68
C ALA A 103 10.13 18.57 -11.59
N CYS A 104 9.57 19.61 -10.95
CA CYS A 104 10.22 20.92 -10.80
C CYS A 104 11.50 20.82 -9.97
N LEU A 105 11.46 20.10 -8.85
CA LEU A 105 12.62 19.86 -7.99
C LEU A 105 13.72 19.10 -8.74
N PHE A 106 13.36 18.03 -9.44
CA PHE A 106 14.31 17.28 -10.26
C PHE A 106 14.89 18.12 -11.42
N GLY A 107 14.06 18.96 -12.04
CA GLY A 107 14.50 19.90 -13.06
C GLY A 107 15.43 20.99 -12.50
N ARG A 108 15.26 21.37 -11.23
CA ARG A 108 16.08 22.38 -10.56
C ARG A 108 17.43 21.84 -10.08
N ASP A 109 17.44 20.61 -9.60
CA ASP A 109 18.65 19.89 -9.23
C ASP A 109 18.61 18.44 -9.73
N PRO A 110 19.23 18.14 -10.88
CA PRO A 110 19.31 16.77 -11.40
C PRO A 110 20.22 15.85 -10.57
N LEU A 111 21.01 16.38 -9.63
CA LEU A 111 21.94 15.58 -8.82
C LEU A 111 21.22 14.68 -7.81
N ILE A 112 19.95 14.96 -7.50
CA ILE A 112 19.12 14.08 -6.68
C ILE A 112 18.71 12.79 -7.40
N ALA A 113 19.07 12.64 -8.69
CA ALA A 113 18.70 11.50 -9.52
C ALA A 113 18.92 10.17 -8.82
N ASN A 114 17.84 9.40 -8.66
CA ASN A 114 17.92 8.02 -8.24
C ASN A 114 16.91 7.16 -9.04
N PRO A 115 17.16 5.85 -9.16
CA PRO A 115 16.28 4.94 -9.92
C PRO A 115 14.81 4.95 -9.52
N ALA A 116 14.46 5.34 -8.29
CA ALA A 116 13.07 5.32 -7.81
C ALA A 116 12.25 6.55 -8.26
N LEU A 117 12.89 7.71 -8.47
CA LEU A 117 12.19 8.98 -8.80
C LEU A 117 11.22 8.86 -9.99
N PRO A 118 11.59 8.24 -11.13
CA PRO A 118 10.70 8.16 -12.28
C PRO A 118 9.46 7.31 -11.98
N TYR A 119 9.57 6.28 -11.15
CA TYR A 119 8.44 5.44 -10.76
C TYR A 119 7.48 6.15 -9.83
N VAL A 120 7.99 6.93 -8.86
CA VAL A 120 7.15 7.76 -8.00
C VAL A 120 6.36 8.77 -8.83
N GLY A 121 7.03 9.47 -9.76
CA GLY A 121 6.36 10.38 -10.69
C GLY A 121 5.32 9.67 -11.56
N TRP A 122 5.66 8.50 -12.10
CA TRP A 122 4.72 7.71 -12.89
C TRP A 122 3.49 7.26 -12.08
N LEU A 123 3.67 6.85 -10.83
CA LEU A 123 2.56 6.44 -9.95
C LEU A 123 1.61 7.59 -9.64
N LEU A 124 2.13 8.80 -9.44
CA LEU A 124 1.31 10.01 -9.28
C LEU A 124 0.46 10.28 -10.53
N LEU A 125 1.06 10.21 -11.73
CA LEU A 125 0.32 10.34 -12.98
C LEU A 125 -0.70 9.21 -13.16
N ALA A 126 -0.32 7.96 -12.91
CA ALA A 126 -1.20 6.81 -13.02
C ALA A 126 -2.45 6.99 -12.15
N HIS A 127 -2.31 7.52 -10.93
CA HIS A 127 -3.44 7.81 -10.04
C HIS A 127 -4.45 8.78 -10.66
N VAL A 128 -4.01 9.81 -11.39
CA VAL A 128 -4.90 10.78 -12.04
C VAL A 128 -5.91 10.10 -12.97
N PHE A 129 -5.50 8.99 -13.61
CA PHE A 129 -6.32 8.23 -14.55
C PHE A 129 -7.11 7.06 -13.93
N LEU A 130 -6.97 6.81 -12.63
CA LEU A 130 -7.77 5.78 -11.95
C LEU A 130 -9.19 6.27 -11.68
N PRO A 131 -10.20 5.36 -11.62
CA PRO A 131 -11.56 5.74 -11.24
C PRO A 131 -11.59 6.49 -9.89
N PRO A 132 -12.44 7.53 -9.75
CA PRO A 132 -12.44 8.38 -8.58
C PRO A 132 -13.13 7.68 -7.40
N ALA A 133 -12.90 8.22 -6.20
CA ALA A 133 -13.57 7.81 -4.96
C ALA A 133 -13.58 6.28 -4.71
N PRO A 134 -12.40 5.61 -4.68
CA PRO A 134 -12.31 4.23 -4.19
C PRO A 134 -12.86 4.12 -2.78
N TYR A 135 -13.39 2.94 -2.40
CA TYR A 135 -13.83 2.70 -1.03
C TYR A 135 -12.71 3.01 -0.04
N GLY A 136 -13.04 3.65 1.09
CA GLY A 136 -12.07 4.11 2.09
C GLY A 136 -11.42 5.47 1.81
N SER A 137 -11.62 6.07 0.62
CA SER A 137 -11.28 7.49 0.40
C SER A 137 -12.27 8.41 1.10
N TRP A 138 -11.82 9.61 1.45
CA TRP A 138 -12.70 10.64 2.01
C TRP A 138 -13.85 10.97 1.06
N ALA A 139 -13.58 11.08 -0.25
CA ALA A 139 -14.58 11.33 -1.28
C ALA A 139 -15.67 10.24 -1.39
N ALA A 140 -15.40 9.01 -0.95
CA ALA A 140 -16.37 7.92 -0.96
C ALA A 140 -17.22 7.83 0.33
N ARG A 141 -17.03 8.73 1.30
CA ARG A 141 -17.77 8.66 2.58
C ARG A 141 -19.27 8.89 2.36
N GLY A 142 -20.08 8.07 3.04
CA GLY A 142 -21.54 8.23 3.07
C GLY A 142 -22.31 7.72 1.84
N ARG A 143 -21.64 7.27 0.77
CA ARG A 143 -22.34 6.73 -0.41
C ARG A 143 -23.17 5.48 -0.05
N PRO A 144 -24.37 5.26 -0.61
CA PRO A 144 -25.17 4.08 -0.29
C PRO A 144 -24.45 2.76 -0.61
N ASP A 145 -23.94 2.60 -1.83
CA ASP A 145 -23.15 1.44 -2.24
C ASP A 145 -21.68 1.59 -1.78
N PRO A 146 -21.22 0.83 -0.77
CA PRO A 146 -19.84 0.95 -0.31
C PRO A 146 -18.82 0.52 -1.37
N ARG A 147 -19.14 -0.31 -2.37
CA ARG A 147 -18.20 -0.71 -3.42
C ARG A 147 -18.08 0.34 -4.52
N GLY A 148 -19.22 0.85 -4.99
CA GLY A 148 -19.30 1.72 -6.16
C GLY A 148 -18.78 1.03 -7.42
N ALA A 149 -18.54 1.82 -8.47
CA ALA A 149 -18.01 1.32 -9.74
C ALA A 149 -16.46 1.25 -9.80
N TRP A 150 -15.78 1.31 -8.66
CA TRP A 150 -14.32 1.37 -8.66
C TRP A 150 -13.71 0.00 -8.97
N HIS A 151 -12.82 -0.04 -9.96
CA HIS A 151 -11.97 -1.17 -10.27
C HIS A 151 -10.60 -0.67 -10.74
N MET A 152 -9.56 -1.49 -10.60
CA MET A 152 -8.23 -1.14 -11.12
C MET A 152 -8.19 -1.40 -12.64
N PRO A 153 -7.98 -0.38 -13.49
CA PRO A 153 -7.88 -0.56 -14.94
C PRO A 153 -6.70 -1.47 -15.30
N GLN A 154 -6.98 -2.55 -16.02
CA GLN A 154 -5.98 -3.56 -16.36
C GLN A 154 -4.80 -2.97 -17.15
N ALA A 155 -5.05 -1.98 -18.01
CA ALA A 155 -4.00 -1.31 -18.77
C ALA A 155 -2.96 -0.61 -17.89
N ILE A 156 -3.41 0.14 -16.87
CA ILE A 156 -2.52 0.83 -15.92
C ILE A 156 -1.72 -0.18 -15.11
N TYR A 157 -2.37 -1.24 -14.64
CA TYR A 157 -1.71 -2.31 -13.90
C TYR A 157 -0.63 -3.02 -14.74
N LEU A 158 -0.93 -3.37 -16.00
CA LEU A 158 0.04 -4.00 -16.91
C LEU A 158 1.17 -3.05 -17.28
N LEU A 159 0.90 -1.75 -17.43
CA LEU A 159 1.93 -0.75 -17.70
C LEU A 159 2.91 -0.63 -16.51
N ALA A 160 2.44 -0.66 -15.27
CA ALA A 160 3.31 -0.68 -14.10
C ALA A 160 4.24 -1.90 -14.10
N TRP A 161 3.70 -3.08 -14.42
CA TRP A 161 4.49 -4.30 -14.57
C TRP A 161 5.52 -4.21 -15.69
N LEU A 162 5.14 -3.66 -16.84
CA LEU A 162 6.04 -3.47 -17.97
C LEU A 162 7.19 -2.54 -17.59
N LEU A 163 6.89 -1.38 -16.99
CA LEU A 163 7.90 -0.40 -16.57
C LEU A 163 8.85 -0.99 -15.52
N MET A 164 8.31 -1.64 -14.49
CA MET A 164 9.12 -2.32 -13.48
C MET A 164 10.01 -3.39 -14.11
N ALA A 165 9.46 -4.18 -15.04
CA ALA A 165 10.20 -5.26 -15.68
C ALA A 165 11.34 -4.76 -16.57
N LEU A 166 11.05 -3.78 -17.42
CA LEU A 166 12.05 -3.15 -18.27
C LEU A 166 13.11 -2.45 -17.43
N GLY A 167 12.73 -1.71 -16.41
CA GLY A 167 13.68 -0.95 -15.62
C GLY A 167 14.60 -1.82 -14.75
N TYR A 168 14.11 -2.94 -14.21
CA TYR A 168 14.98 -3.90 -13.54
C TYR A 168 15.93 -4.60 -14.49
N THR A 169 15.44 -5.08 -15.63
CA THR A 169 16.30 -5.75 -16.60
C THR A 169 17.32 -4.78 -17.21
N TYR A 170 16.92 -3.53 -17.49
CA TYR A 170 17.84 -2.48 -17.88
C TYR A 170 18.91 -2.21 -16.80
N SER A 171 18.50 -2.08 -15.53
CA SER A 171 19.42 -1.96 -14.39
C SER A 171 20.45 -3.11 -14.38
N GLY A 172 20.00 -4.36 -14.54
CA GLY A 172 20.88 -5.51 -14.64
C GLY A 172 21.84 -5.45 -15.83
N CYS A 173 21.35 -5.07 -17.02
CA CYS A 173 22.18 -4.90 -18.21
C CYS A 173 23.26 -3.84 -18.02
N THR A 174 22.93 -2.71 -17.39
CA THR A 174 23.92 -1.65 -17.11
C THR A 174 24.97 -2.10 -16.08
N LYS A 175 24.65 -3.04 -15.18
CA LYS A 175 25.63 -3.59 -14.25
C LYS A 175 26.64 -4.52 -14.91
N LEU A 176 26.32 -5.11 -16.07
CA LEU A 176 27.27 -5.95 -16.81
C LEU A 176 28.49 -5.18 -17.33
N VAL A 177 28.41 -3.85 -17.46
CA VAL A 177 29.58 -3.04 -17.84
C VAL A 177 30.46 -2.64 -16.65
N SER A 178 30.06 -2.96 -15.42
CA SER A 178 30.81 -2.60 -14.22
C SER A 178 31.69 -3.76 -13.73
N PRO A 179 33.03 -3.59 -13.64
CA PRO A 179 33.93 -4.65 -13.21
C PRO A 179 33.58 -5.25 -11.84
N SER A 180 33.11 -4.41 -10.91
CA SER A 180 32.71 -4.84 -9.55
C SER A 180 31.53 -5.82 -9.52
N TRP A 181 30.65 -5.76 -10.52
CA TRP A 181 29.51 -6.67 -10.63
C TRP A 181 29.93 -7.99 -11.28
N LEU A 182 30.86 -7.93 -12.24
CA LEU A 182 31.41 -9.12 -12.91
C LEU A 182 32.31 -9.93 -11.97
N ASP A 183 33.21 -9.28 -11.22
CA ASP A 183 34.11 -9.93 -10.26
C ASP A 183 33.42 -10.31 -8.92
N GLY A 184 32.15 -9.92 -8.76
CA GLY A 184 31.32 -10.21 -7.58
C GLY A 184 31.65 -9.37 -6.35
N THR A 185 32.45 -8.30 -6.47
CA THR A 185 32.87 -7.45 -5.34
C THR A 185 31.89 -6.32 -5.03
N ALA A 186 30.86 -6.07 -5.86
CA ALA A 186 29.99 -4.90 -5.73
C ALA A 186 29.34 -4.77 -4.35
N LEU A 187 28.75 -5.85 -3.80
CA LEU A 187 28.14 -5.79 -2.47
C LEU A 187 29.17 -5.47 -1.37
N ALA A 188 30.37 -6.05 -1.43
CA ALA A 188 31.44 -5.77 -0.47
C ALA A 188 31.84 -4.29 -0.50
N ARG A 189 32.01 -3.71 -1.70
CA ARG A 189 32.31 -2.28 -1.86
C ARG A 189 31.19 -1.38 -1.33
N VAL A 190 29.93 -1.79 -1.47
CA VAL A 190 28.77 -1.07 -0.92
C VAL A 190 28.80 -1.10 0.60
N LEU A 191 29.12 -2.23 1.22
CA LEU A 191 29.19 -2.37 2.69
C LEU A 191 30.31 -1.54 3.32
N GLU A 192 31.41 -1.35 2.59
CA GLU A 192 32.56 -0.52 3.00
C GLU A 192 32.32 0.99 2.76
N ASN A 193 31.27 1.36 2.01
CA ASN A 193 30.96 2.75 1.71
C ASN A 193 30.46 3.51 2.96
N PRO A 194 30.81 4.80 3.13
CA PRO A 194 30.27 5.64 4.21
C PRO A 194 28.74 5.74 4.26
N LEU A 195 28.05 5.54 3.12
CA LEU A 195 26.60 5.52 3.03
C LEU A 195 25.98 4.20 3.51
N ALA A 196 26.79 3.18 3.86
CA ALA A 196 26.27 1.96 4.49
C ALA A 196 25.77 2.27 5.90
N ARG A 197 24.56 1.80 6.22
CA ARG A 197 23.93 2.00 7.53
C ARG A 197 24.70 1.19 8.59
N PRO A 198 25.21 1.82 9.67
CA PRO A 198 25.85 1.09 10.75
C PRO A 198 24.82 0.21 11.47
N GLY A 199 25.25 -0.98 11.90
CA GLY A 199 24.41 -1.88 12.69
C GLY A 199 24.56 -3.36 12.34
N LEU A 200 23.89 -4.19 13.13
CA LEU A 200 23.98 -5.65 13.07
C LEU A 200 23.85 -6.24 11.65
N PRO A 201 22.91 -5.81 10.78
CA PRO A 201 22.80 -6.38 9.43
C PRO A 201 24.06 -6.16 8.58
N ARG A 202 24.61 -4.94 8.60
CA ARG A 202 25.84 -4.60 7.87
C ARG A 202 27.04 -5.34 8.45
N ASP A 203 27.21 -5.30 9.76
CA ASP A 203 28.39 -5.87 10.42
C ASP A 203 28.42 -7.39 10.28
N THR A 204 27.23 -8.03 10.30
CA THR A 204 27.11 -9.47 10.01
C THR A 204 27.51 -9.79 8.58
N LEU A 205 27.15 -8.96 7.59
CA LEU A 205 27.57 -9.16 6.20
C LEU A 205 29.07 -8.93 5.99
N LEU A 206 29.66 -7.95 6.69
CA LEU A 206 31.09 -7.63 6.57
C LEU A 206 32.00 -8.77 7.03
N VAL A 207 31.58 -9.54 8.04
CA VAL A 207 32.37 -10.68 8.54
C VAL A 207 32.14 -11.97 7.75
N MET A 208 31.21 -11.99 6.78
CA MET A 208 30.95 -13.18 5.97
C MET A 208 32.13 -13.51 5.05
N PRO A 209 32.34 -14.80 4.70
CA PRO A 209 33.33 -15.17 3.70
C PRO A 209 33.08 -14.44 2.37
N ARG A 210 34.15 -13.90 1.76
CA ARG A 210 34.05 -13.16 0.50
C ARG A 210 33.36 -13.95 -0.62
N GLY A 211 33.51 -15.28 -0.63
CA GLY A 211 32.80 -16.15 -1.58
C GLY A 211 31.27 -16.04 -1.48
N LEU A 212 30.73 -15.90 -0.28
CA LEU A 212 29.29 -15.76 -0.06
C LEU A 212 28.78 -14.38 -0.53
N LEU A 213 29.55 -13.31 -0.29
CA LEU A 213 29.22 -11.97 -0.80
C LEU A 213 29.22 -11.90 -2.33
N ARG A 214 30.08 -12.67 -3.00
CA ARG A 214 30.05 -12.83 -4.47
C ARG A 214 28.77 -13.50 -4.94
N VAL A 215 28.35 -14.57 -4.26
CA VAL A 215 27.08 -15.26 -4.55
C VAL A 215 25.89 -14.30 -4.41
N PHE A 216 25.84 -13.48 -3.36
CA PHE A 216 24.78 -12.47 -3.22
C PHE A 216 24.84 -11.41 -4.33
N THR A 217 26.02 -10.91 -4.68
CA THR A 217 26.20 -9.95 -5.78
C THR A 217 25.68 -10.51 -7.10
N TRP A 218 26.09 -11.72 -7.47
CA TRP A 218 25.61 -12.38 -8.70
C TRP A 218 24.14 -12.78 -8.61
N GLY A 219 23.63 -13.09 -7.42
CA GLY A 219 22.22 -13.34 -7.18
C GLY A 219 21.36 -12.12 -7.52
N VAL A 220 21.75 -10.93 -7.03
CA VAL A 220 21.07 -9.67 -7.36
C VAL A 220 21.14 -9.39 -8.87
N LEU A 221 22.32 -9.54 -9.48
CA LEU A 221 22.51 -9.36 -10.92
C LEU A 221 21.63 -10.32 -11.74
N GLY A 222 21.60 -11.59 -11.36
CA GLY A 222 20.78 -12.62 -12.00
C GLY A 222 19.29 -12.33 -11.88
N LEU A 223 18.82 -11.89 -10.71
CA LEU A 223 17.43 -11.48 -10.49
C LEU A 223 17.03 -10.32 -11.40
N GLU A 224 17.87 -9.28 -11.50
CA GLU A 224 17.60 -8.12 -12.35
C GLU A 224 17.57 -8.49 -13.84
N LEU A 225 18.58 -9.21 -14.33
CA LEU A 225 18.68 -9.65 -15.74
C LEU A 225 17.52 -10.58 -16.13
N SER A 226 17.10 -11.45 -15.23
CA SER A 226 16.01 -12.39 -15.48
C SER A 226 14.62 -11.82 -15.18
N PHE A 227 14.50 -10.60 -14.66
CA PHE A 227 13.22 -10.06 -14.20
C PHE A 227 12.18 -10.02 -15.34
N ALA A 228 12.50 -9.38 -16.47
CA ALA A 228 11.59 -9.27 -17.61
C ALA A 228 11.14 -10.64 -18.15
N PRO A 229 12.04 -11.58 -18.52
CA PRO A 229 11.60 -12.88 -19.05
C PRO A 229 10.78 -13.68 -18.03
N LEU A 230 11.13 -13.64 -16.74
CA LEU A 230 10.36 -14.34 -15.71
C LEU A 230 9.00 -13.67 -15.44
N ALA A 231 8.90 -12.35 -15.52
CA ALA A 231 7.66 -11.60 -15.33
C ALA A 231 6.61 -11.87 -16.42
N LEU A 232 7.04 -12.28 -17.63
CA LEU A 232 6.12 -12.71 -18.70
C LEU A 232 5.35 -13.98 -18.32
N VAL A 233 5.95 -14.86 -17.52
CA VAL A 233 5.31 -16.09 -17.05
C VAL A 233 4.48 -15.81 -15.80
N ARG A 234 3.15 -15.76 -15.94
CA ARG A 234 2.22 -15.42 -14.83
C ARG A 234 2.46 -16.20 -13.53
N ARG A 235 2.82 -17.48 -13.62
CA ARG A 235 3.10 -18.35 -12.45
C ARG A 235 4.38 -17.95 -11.69
N LEU A 236 5.33 -17.30 -12.37
CA LEU A 236 6.61 -16.89 -11.79
C LEU A 236 6.56 -15.48 -11.20
N ARG A 237 5.57 -14.66 -11.58
CA ARG A 237 5.37 -13.29 -11.06
C ARG A 237 5.42 -13.17 -9.52
N PRO A 238 4.67 -13.96 -8.73
CA PRO A 238 4.73 -13.83 -7.27
C PRO A 238 6.13 -14.10 -6.72
N TRP A 239 6.88 -15.03 -7.33
CA TRP A 239 8.22 -15.40 -6.89
C TRP A 239 9.26 -14.34 -7.22
N ILE A 240 9.31 -13.88 -8.47
CA ILE A 240 10.28 -12.85 -8.88
C ILE A 240 9.99 -11.50 -8.23
N TRP A 241 8.71 -11.15 -8.06
CA TRP A 241 8.30 -9.96 -7.32
C TRP A 241 8.73 -10.04 -5.84
N SER A 242 8.51 -11.18 -5.19
CA SER A 242 8.89 -11.37 -3.78
C SER A 242 10.40 -11.35 -3.59
N ALA A 243 11.16 -11.94 -4.51
CA ALA A 243 12.62 -11.92 -4.48
C ALA A 243 13.17 -10.49 -4.60
N MET A 244 12.63 -9.68 -5.53
CA MET A 244 13.04 -8.28 -5.68
C MET A 244 12.60 -7.40 -4.51
N LEU A 245 11.39 -7.62 -3.97
CA LEU A 245 10.95 -6.90 -2.78
C LEU A 245 11.84 -7.24 -1.56
N ALA A 246 12.18 -8.51 -1.37
CA ALA A 246 13.10 -8.94 -0.31
C ALA A 246 14.49 -8.33 -0.48
N MET A 247 14.97 -8.22 -1.72
CA MET A 247 16.23 -7.54 -2.03
C MET A 247 16.18 -6.05 -1.62
N HIS A 248 15.10 -5.32 -1.92
CA HIS A 248 14.92 -3.93 -1.47
C HIS A 248 14.85 -3.78 0.04
N PHE A 249 14.19 -4.70 0.74
CA PHE A 249 14.23 -4.73 2.21
C PHE A 249 15.65 -4.98 2.73
N GLY A 250 16.42 -5.87 2.09
CA GLY A 250 17.84 -6.07 2.39
C GLY A 250 18.65 -4.79 2.21
N LEU A 251 18.46 -4.07 1.10
CA LEU A 251 19.12 -2.77 0.87
C LEU A 251 18.72 -1.74 1.91
N PHE A 252 17.44 -1.67 2.30
CA PHE A 252 16.96 -0.75 3.32
C PHE A 252 17.61 -0.97 4.70
N LEU A 253 17.94 -2.23 5.04
CA LEU A 253 18.63 -2.56 6.28
C LEU A 253 20.13 -2.23 6.26
N VAL A 254 20.73 -2.14 5.06
CA VAL A 254 22.18 -2.08 4.87
C VAL A 254 22.67 -0.73 4.35
N ILE A 255 21.87 0.02 3.60
CA ILE A 255 22.25 1.27 2.95
C ILE A 255 21.40 2.41 3.54
N ASN A 256 22.06 3.49 3.94
CA ASN A 256 21.41 4.69 4.46
C ASN A 256 20.93 5.62 3.31
N PHE A 257 20.23 5.06 2.33
CA PHE A 257 19.68 5.78 1.20
C PHE A 257 18.19 5.43 1.05
N THR A 258 17.40 6.01 1.94
CA THR A 258 16.00 5.65 2.19
C THR A 258 15.11 5.88 0.96
N ASP A 259 15.31 6.97 0.22
CA ASP A 259 14.44 7.32 -0.91
C ASP A 259 14.46 6.29 -2.06
N LEU A 260 15.64 5.71 -2.34
CA LEU A 260 15.78 4.69 -3.39
C LEU A 260 14.93 3.44 -3.07
N SER A 261 15.15 2.85 -1.90
CA SER A 261 14.47 1.61 -1.53
C SER A 261 12.99 1.85 -1.25
N ALA A 262 12.64 2.97 -0.58
CA ALA A 262 11.26 3.28 -0.26
C ALA A 262 10.40 3.49 -1.51
N GLY A 263 10.87 4.30 -2.47
CA GLY A 263 10.13 4.52 -3.72
C GLY A 263 9.93 3.23 -4.54
N MET A 264 10.94 2.36 -4.57
CA MET A 264 10.81 1.04 -5.19
C MET A 264 9.81 0.14 -4.43
N VAL A 265 9.81 0.14 -3.09
CA VAL A 265 8.82 -0.60 -2.30
C VAL A 265 7.40 -0.11 -2.62
N ILE A 266 7.16 1.20 -2.78
CA ILE A 266 5.86 1.73 -3.21
C ILE A 266 5.47 1.14 -4.58
N LEU A 267 6.38 1.09 -5.56
CA LEU A 267 6.11 0.45 -6.86
C LEU A 267 5.74 -1.03 -6.69
N HIS A 268 6.37 -1.75 -5.76
CA HIS A 268 6.05 -3.15 -5.49
C HIS A 268 4.66 -3.28 -4.90
N LEU A 269 4.29 -2.43 -3.94
CA LEU A 269 2.95 -2.40 -3.37
C LEU A 269 1.88 -2.13 -4.43
N PHE A 270 2.15 -1.27 -5.42
CA PHE A 270 1.23 -1.03 -6.55
C PHE A 270 1.13 -2.23 -7.51
N THR A 271 2.25 -2.89 -7.78
CA THR A 271 2.31 -4.02 -8.74
C THR A 271 1.94 -5.37 -8.12
N PHE A 272 1.79 -5.44 -6.79
CA PHE A 272 1.21 -6.58 -6.09
C PHE A 272 -0.11 -6.98 -6.76
N ASP A 273 -0.29 -8.28 -6.99
CA ASP A 273 -1.56 -8.83 -7.44
C ASP A 273 -2.30 -9.45 -6.25
N PRO A 274 -3.40 -8.85 -5.78
CA PRO A 274 -4.17 -9.46 -4.70
C PRO A 274 -4.71 -10.86 -5.06
N ALA A 275 -4.79 -11.21 -6.35
CA ALA A 275 -5.20 -12.55 -6.79
C ALA A 275 -4.18 -13.64 -6.42
N TRP A 276 -2.91 -13.30 -6.13
CA TRP A 276 -1.93 -14.27 -5.63
C TRP A 276 -2.28 -14.79 -4.24
N VAL A 277 -3.01 -14.00 -3.46
CA VAL A 277 -3.42 -14.33 -2.10
C VAL A 277 -4.91 -14.63 -2.11
N ALA A 278 -5.26 -15.86 -2.45
CA ALA A 278 -6.66 -16.29 -2.50
C ALA A 278 -7.37 -16.07 -1.14
N PRO A 279 -8.67 -15.78 -1.12
CA PRO A 279 -9.44 -15.79 0.12
C PRO A 279 -9.40 -17.19 0.78
N ARG A 280 -9.61 -17.24 2.09
CA ARG A 280 -9.81 -18.51 2.81
C ARG A 280 -10.98 -19.24 2.15
N LYS A 281 -10.79 -20.52 1.81
CA LYS A 281 -11.85 -21.36 1.25
C LYS A 281 -12.92 -21.59 2.32
N ALA A 282 -14.08 -20.96 2.16
CA ALA A 282 -15.25 -21.23 2.97
C ALA A 282 -15.83 -22.60 2.59
N ARG A 283 -16.33 -23.37 3.57
CA ARG A 283 -17.05 -24.63 3.32
C ARG A 283 -18.54 -24.43 3.04
N GLY A 284 -19.02 -23.19 3.14
CA GLY A 284 -20.39 -22.78 2.91
C GLY A 284 -20.49 -21.26 3.04
N THR A 285 -21.71 -20.75 3.22
CA THR A 285 -21.93 -19.33 3.48
C THR A 285 -21.64 -19.01 4.95
N GLU A 286 -20.84 -17.99 5.21
CA GLU A 286 -20.51 -17.53 6.55
C GLU A 286 -21.50 -16.46 7.02
N LEU A 287 -21.99 -16.53 8.25
CA LEU A 287 -22.94 -15.55 8.81
C LEU A 287 -22.18 -14.54 9.68
N LEU A 288 -22.23 -13.27 9.31
CA LEU A 288 -21.66 -12.16 10.04
C LEU A 288 -22.76 -11.42 10.80
N PHE A 289 -22.79 -11.62 12.11
CA PHE A 289 -23.64 -10.88 13.02
C PHE A 289 -22.99 -9.57 13.46
N TYR A 290 -23.79 -8.54 13.66
CA TYR A 290 -23.32 -7.22 14.05
C TYR A 290 -24.31 -6.50 14.96
N ASP A 291 -23.81 -5.64 15.84
CA ASP A 291 -24.67 -4.79 16.67
C ASP A 291 -25.30 -3.66 15.83
N GLY A 292 -26.62 -3.69 15.69
CA GLY A 292 -27.39 -2.73 14.90
C GLY A 292 -27.34 -1.30 15.45
N HIS A 293 -27.04 -1.13 16.74
CA HIS A 293 -26.94 0.19 17.37
C HIS A 293 -25.52 0.76 17.38
N CYS A 294 -24.55 0.05 16.80
CA CYS A 294 -23.14 0.41 16.81
C CYS A 294 -22.65 0.91 15.44
N GLY A 295 -22.26 2.19 15.37
CA GLY A 295 -21.75 2.81 14.15
C GLY A 295 -20.44 2.20 13.63
N LEU A 296 -19.59 1.68 14.53
CA LEU A 296 -18.39 0.93 14.14
C LEU A 296 -18.74 -0.41 13.49
N CYS A 297 -19.72 -1.13 14.03
CA CYS A 297 -20.19 -2.39 13.48
C CYS A 297 -20.81 -2.21 12.09
N HIS A 298 -21.63 -1.15 11.90
CA HIS A 298 -22.14 -0.77 10.58
C HIS A 298 -21.02 -0.49 9.57
N ARG A 299 -19.98 0.24 9.96
CA ARG A 299 -18.81 0.50 9.10
C ARG A 299 -18.05 -0.78 8.74
N ALA A 300 -17.93 -1.71 9.69
CA ALA A 300 -17.31 -3.01 9.42
C ALA A 300 -18.14 -3.85 8.43
N VAL A 301 -19.46 -3.90 8.57
CA VAL A 301 -20.35 -4.55 7.58
C VAL A 301 -20.16 -3.93 6.20
N ARG A 302 -20.16 -2.60 6.12
CA ARG A 302 -19.94 -1.88 4.85
C ARG A 302 -18.56 -2.14 4.25
N PHE A 303 -17.53 -2.31 5.08
CA PHE A 303 -16.19 -2.73 4.65
C PHE A 303 -16.24 -4.14 4.04
N VAL A 304 -16.85 -5.11 4.72
CA VAL A 304 -16.95 -6.48 4.19
C VAL A 304 -17.76 -6.50 2.89
N LEU A 305 -18.84 -5.72 2.78
CA LEU A 305 -19.59 -5.56 1.53
C LEU A 305 -18.74 -5.03 0.37
N ALA A 306 -17.95 -3.97 0.62
CA ALA A 306 -17.07 -3.39 -0.39
C ALA A 306 -16.00 -4.38 -0.87
N GLU A 307 -15.41 -5.12 0.06
CA GLU A 307 -14.20 -5.90 -0.16
C GLU A 307 -14.45 -7.37 -0.52
N ASP A 308 -15.63 -7.93 -0.23
CA ASP A 308 -16.01 -9.29 -0.59
C ASP A 308 -16.29 -9.39 -2.10
N ARG A 309 -15.23 -9.54 -2.89
CA ARG A 309 -15.28 -9.56 -4.36
C ARG A 309 -16.24 -10.59 -4.94
N LEU A 310 -16.28 -11.78 -4.34
CA LEU A 310 -17.17 -12.86 -4.79
C LEU A 310 -18.63 -12.53 -4.49
N GLY A 311 -18.91 -11.70 -3.49
CA GLY A 311 -20.24 -11.26 -3.11
C GLY A 311 -21.06 -12.32 -2.36
N THR A 312 -20.53 -13.53 -2.22
CA THR A 312 -21.21 -14.70 -1.65
C THR A 312 -20.53 -15.25 -0.41
N THR A 313 -19.43 -14.66 0.05
CA THR A 313 -18.63 -15.20 1.17
C THR A 313 -19.37 -14.99 2.49
N PHE A 314 -19.92 -13.79 2.69
CA PHE A 314 -20.59 -13.40 3.93
C PHE A 314 -22.05 -12.99 3.69
N ARG A 315 -22.94 -13.47 4.55
CA ARG A 315 -24.29 -12.92 4.79
C ARG A 315 -24.31 -12.16 6.12
N PHE A 316 -25.24 -11.23 6.27
CA PHE A 316 -25.25 -10.29 7.39
C PHE A 316 -26.58 -10.35 8.14
N SER A 317 -26.53 -10.31 9.47
CA SER A 317 -27.75 -10.21 10.30
C SER A 317 -27.45 -9.36 11.53
N PRO A 318 -28.36 -8.48 11.98
CA PRO A 318 -28.17 -7.80 13.25
C PRO A 318 -28.25 -8.80 14.42
N LEU A 319 -27.56 -8.53 15.53
CA LEU A 319 -27.67 -9.29 16.78
C LEU A 319 -29.09 -9.23 17.37
N GLN A 320 -29.84 -8.17 17.04
CA GLN A 320 -31.22 -7.98 17.45
C GLN A 320 -32.23 -8.69 16.52
N GLY A 321 -31.78 -9.35 15.45
CA GLY A 321 -32.64 -10.01 14.46
C GLY A 321 -33.07 -11.43 14.83
N ASP A 322 -34.14 -11.91 14.18
CA ASP A 322 -34.75 -13.21 14.43
C ASP A 322 -33.81 -14.35 14.06
N LEU A 323 -33.04 -14.21 12.97
CA LEU A 323 -32.04 -15.20 12.59
C LEU A 323 -31.00 -15.42 13.70
N PHE A 324 -30.48 -14.37 14.32
CA PHE A 324 -29.51 -14.54 15.41
C PHE A 324 -30.14 -15.28 16.60
N GLN A 325 -31.37 -14.92 16.94
CA GLN A 325 -32.11 -15.53 18.04
C GLN A 325 -32.44 -17.01 17.78
N ALA A 326 -32.75 -17.36 16.53
CA ALA A 326 -33.08 -18.72 16.12
C ALA A 326 -31.84 -19.61 15.99
N THR A 327 -30.71 -19.05 15.58
CA THR A 327 -29.53 -19.86 15.23
C THR A 327 -28.54 -19.99 16.38
N VAL A 328 -28.45 -19.02 17.30
CA VAL A 328 -27.50 -19.03 18.43
C VAL A 328 -28.24 -19.27 19.75
N SER A 329 -27.79 -20.26 20.53
CA SER A 329 -28.44 -20.62 21.79
C SER A 329 -28.35 -19.50 22.82
N GLU A 330 -29.32 -19.41 23.73
CA GLU A 330 -29.35 -18.34 24.73
C GLU A 330 -28.09 -18.32 25.61
N ALA A 331 -27.56 -19.50 25.97
CA ALA A 331 -26.34 -19.62 26.75
C ALA A 331 -25.12 -19.03 26.01
N GLU A 332 -24.98 -19.30 24.71
CA GLU A 332 -23.93 -18.73 23.88
C GLU A 332 -24.10 -17.22 23.69
N ARG A 333 -25.33 -16.75 23.47
CA ARG A 333 -25.63 -15.30 23.32
C ARG A 333 -25.15 -14.50 24.53
N ARG A 334 -25.36 -15.00 25.76
CA ARG A 334 -24.92 -14.33 27.00
C ARG A 334 -23.40 -14.23 27.12
N ALA A 335 -22.65 -15.09 26.44
CA ALA A 335 -21.19 -15.08 26.44
C ALA A 335 -20.58 -14.22 25.32
N LEU A 336 -21.39 -13.79 24.35
CA LEU A 336 -20.93 -13.00 23.21
C LEU A 336 -20.94 -11.50 23.51
N PRO A 337 -19.98 -10.74 22.95
CA PRO A 337 -20.01 -9.29 23.05
C PRO A 337 -21.08 -8.71 22.11
N ASP A 338 -21.64 -7.56 22.49
CA ASP A 338 -22.44 -6.73 21.59
C ASP A 338 -21.53 -6.12 20.52
N SER A 339 -21.11 -6.87 19.52
CA SER A 339 -20.17 -6.42 18.49
C SER A 339 -20.28 -7.30 17.25
N LEU A 340 -19.19 -7.43 16.48
CA LEU A 340 -19.10 -8.36 15.37
C LEU A 340 -18.90 -9.79 15.89
N VAL A 341 -19.75 -10.70 15.42
CA VAL A 341 -19.67 -12.14 15.67
C VAL A 341 -19.79 -12.85 14.34
N VAL A 342 -18.92 -13.81 14.06
CA VAL A 342 -19.01 -14.64 12.86
C VAL A 342 -19.40 -16.05 13.27
N ARG A 343 -20.49 -16.56 12.70
CA ARG A 343 -20.79 -17.98 12.73
C ARG A 343 -20.24 -18.62 11.47
N THR A 344 -19.36 -19.60 11.65
CA THR A 344 -18.80 -20.32 10.52
C THR A 344 -19.80 -21.29 9.90
N ALA A 345 -19.60 -21.69 8.65
CA ALA A 345 -20.39 -22.72 7.98
C ALA A 345 -20.41 -24.05 8.76
N GLU A 346 -19.36 -24.33 9.54
CA GLU A 346 -19.24 -25.49 10.42
C GLU A 346 -19.91 -25.29 11.80
N GLY A 347 -20.50 -24.13 12.06
CA GLY A 347 -21.25 -23.82 13.28
C GLY A 347 -20.44 -23.16 14.40
N ALA A 348 -19.15 -22.90 14.21
CA ALA A 348 -18.32 -22.26 15.24
C ALA A 348 -18.64 -20.76 15.36
N LEU A 349 -18.73 -20.26 16.60
CA LEU A 349 -18.93 -18.83 16.87
C LEU A 349 -17.59 -18.16 17.18
N LEU A 350 -17.22 -17.20 16.35
CA LEU A 350 -16.00 -16.40 16.48
C LEU A 350 -16.37 -14.97 16.87
N SER A 351 -15.65 -14.40 17.81
CA SER A 351 -15.82 -13.01 18.26
C SER A 351 -14.45 -12.33 18.44
N ARG A 352 -14.48 -11.03 18.80
CA ARG A 352 -13.27 -10.23 19.09
C ARG A 352 -12.24 -10.27 17.96
N SER A 353 -10.94 -10.24 18.28
CA SER A 353 -9.87 -10.23 17.27
C SER A 353 -9.92 -11.45 16.35
N THR A 354 -10.33 -12.61 16.86
CA THR A 354 -10.45 -13.84 16.07
C THR A 354 -11.50 -13.71 14.96
N ALA A 355 -12.65 -13.08 15.23
CA ALA A 355 -13.63 -12.77 14.18
C ALA A 355 -13.05 -11.83 13.12
N ILE A 356 -12.33 -10.78 13.53
CA ILE A 356 -11.71 -9.84 12.59
C ILE A 356 -10.69 -10.53 11.68
N LEU A 357 -9.79 -11.34 12.26
CA LEU A 357 -8.80 -12.12 11.50
C LEU A 357 -9.47 -13.09 10.52
N TYR A 358 -10.56 -13.73 10.94
CA TYR A 358 -11.34 -14.64 10.11
C TYR A 358 -12.00 -13.93 8.92
N ILE A 359 -12.60 -12.76 9.16
CA ILE A 359 -13.21 -11.91 8.13
C ILE A 359 -12.14 -11.50 7.10
N LEU A 360 -11.04 -10.89 7.56
CA LEU A 360 -9.96 -10.42 6.69
C LEU A 360 -9.34 -11.55 5.87
N SER A 361 -9.19 -12.74 6.47
CA SER A 361 -8.72 -13.94 5.77
C SER A 361 -9.70 -14.40 4.69
N GLY A 362 -11.01 -14.23 4.91
CA GLY A 362 -12.07 -14.53 3.94
C GLY A 362 -12.15 -13.54 2.78
N LEU A 363 -11.63 -12.32 2.93
CA LEU A 363 -11.59 -11.32 1.86
C LEU A 363 -10.44 -11.53 0.86
N GLY A 364 -9.35 -12.17 1.28
CA GLY A 364 -8.18 -12.42 0.43
C GLY A 364 -7.31 -11.18 0.22
N GLY A 365 -6.41 -11.25 -0.76
CA GLY A 365 -5.56 -10.12 -1.16
C GLY A 365 -4.73 -9.54 -0.02
N ALA A 366 -4.57 -8.21 -0.01
CA ALA A 366 -3.86 -7.49 1.04
C ALA A 366 -4.49 -7.71 2.43
N TRP A 367 -5.81 -7.91 2.51
CA TRP A 367 -6.49 -8.15 3.79
C TRP A 367 -6.06 -9.46 4.44
N ARG A 368 -5.88 -10.53 3.66
CA ARG A 368 -5.35 -11.80 4.18
C ARG A 368 -3.89 -11.70 4.57
N VAL A 369 -3.08 -10.90 3.86
CA VAL A 369 -1.68 -10.62 4.27
C VAL A 369 -1.65 -9.89 5.62
N ILE A 370 -2.48 -8.87 5.78
CA ILE A 370 -2.62 -8.12 7.05
C ILE A 370 -3.11 -9.06 8.17
N ALA A 371 -4.10 -9.91 7.90
CA ALA A 371 -4.57 -10.91 8.85
C ALA A 371 -3.44 -11.86 9.29
N GLY A 372 -2.61 -12.32 8.34
CA GLY A 372 -1.43 -13.13 8.62
C GLY A 372 -0.46 -12.42 9.55
N GLY A 373 -0.10 -11.17 9.26
CA GLY A 373 0.77 -10.36 10.11
C GLY A 373 0.19 -10.14 11.51
N MET A 374 -1.09 -9.79 11.61
CA MET A 374 -1.78 -9.60 12.89
C MET A 374 -1.92 -10.90 13.69
N SER A 375 -1.94 -12.06 13.03
CA SER A 375 -2.02 -13.36 13.70
C SER A 375 -0.75 -13.73 14.46
N LEU A 376 0.39 -13.12 14.12
CA LEU A 376 1.66 -13.25 14.86
C LEU A 376 1.61 -12.59 16.24
N VAL A 377 0.69 -11.65 16.45
CA VAL A 377 0.47 -11.00 17.75
C VAL A 377 -0.35 -11.93 18.65
N PRO A 378 0.14 -12.23 19.89
CA PRO A 378 -0.56 -13.12 20.82
C PRO A 378 -2.00 -12.68 21.12
N ALA A 379 -2.91 -13.65 21.26
CA ALA A 379 -4.34 -13.42 21.48
C ALA A 379 -4.66 -12.41 22.61
N PRO A 380 -4.03 -12.48 23.80
CA PRO A 380 -4.34 -11.55 24.89
C PRO A 380 -4.05 -10.08 24.52
N VAL A 381 -3.01 -9.82 23.73
CA VAL A 381 -2.62 -8.47 23.32
C VAL A 381 -3.62 -7.91 22.31
N ARG A 382 -3.93 -8.69 21.27
CA ARG A 382 -4.90 -8.27 20.25
C ARG A 382 -6.32 -8.14 20.79
N ASP A 383 -6.73 -8.99 21.73
CA ASP A 383 -8.04 -8.86 22.39
C ASP A 383 -8.06 -7.69 23.38
N GLY A 384 -6.96 -7.40 24.07
CA GLY A 384 -6.84 -6.18 24.89
C GLY A 384 -6.98 -4.90 24.06
N LEU A 385 -6.35 -4.84 22.88
CA LEU A 385 -6.55 -3.74 21.93
C LEU A 385 -8.01 -3.63 21.48
N TYR A 386 -8.61 -4.78 21.11
CA TYR A 386 -10.00 -4.84 20.69
C TYR A 386 -10.95 -4.33 21.78
N ASP A 387 -10.78 -4.77 23.03
CA ASP A 387 -11.59 -4.34 24.17
C ASP A 387 -11.39 -2.85 24.50
N GLY A 388 -10.19 -2.31 24.23
CA GLY A 388 -9.93 -0.87 24.26
C GLY A 388 -10.80 -0.09 23.25
N VAL A 389 -10.79 -0.50 21.98
CA VAL A 389 -11.60 0.11 20.92
C VAL A 389 -13.09 -0.05 21.20
N ALA A 390 -13.52 -1.24 21.67
CA ALA A 390 -14.91 -1.52 21.98
C ALA A 390 -15.47 -0.57 23.06
N ARG A 391 -14.67 -0.22 24.07
CA ARG A 391 -15.09 0.72 25.14
C ARG A 391 -15.30 2.16 24.67
N ILE A 392 -14.58 2.60 23.64
CA ILE A 392 -14.66 3.99 23.13
C ILE A 392 -15.53 4.13 21.87
N ARG A 393 -16.02 3.02 21.30
CA ARG A 393 -16.70 3.01 20.00
C ARG A 393 -17.90 3.95 19.90
N TYR A 394 -18.71 4.07 20.96
CA TYR A 394 -19.88 4.97 20.98
C TYR A 394 -19.51 6.46 21.14
N ARG A 395 -18.26 6.75 21.52
CA ARG A 395 -17.72 8.12 21.52
C ARG A 395 -17.12 8.49 20.18
N LEU A 396 -16.50 7.52 19.51
CA LEU A 396 -15.84 7.72 18.20
C LEU A 396 -16.81 7.68 17.02
N PHE A 397 -17.92 6.94 17.13
CA PHE A 397 -18.87 6.73 16.05
C PHE A 397 -20.30 7.02 16.51
N ALA A 398 -21.00 7.85 15.72
CA ALA A 398 -22.41 8.11 15.89
C ALA A 398 -23.22 6.81 15.82
N ARG A 399 -24.29 6.72 16.62
CA ARG A 399 -25.23 5.61 16.57
C ARG A 399 -26.04 5.68 15.28
N PRO A 400 -26.22 4.55 14.57
CA PRO A 400 -27.11 4.50 13.41
C PRO A 400 -28.57 4.77 13.82
N GLU A 401 -29.35 5.30 12.88
CA GLU A 401 -30.80 5.47 13.05
C GLU A 401 -31.52 4.11 12.99
N ASP A 402 -31.12 3.26 12.04
CA ASP A 402 -31.68 1.92 11.83
C ASP A 402 -30.67 0.81 12.16
N ALA A 403 -31.18 -0.36 12.53
CA ALA A 403 -30.35 -1.54 12.80
C ALA A 403 -29.59 -2.02 11.55
N CYS A 404 -30.12 -1.80 10.35
CA CYS A 404 -29.49 -2.20 9.08
C CYS A 404 -28.81 -1.01 8.39
N PRO A 405 -27.59 -1.15 7.86
CA PRO A 405 -26.96 -0.08 7.11
C PRO A 405 -27.73 0.22 5.82
N ILE A 406 -27.80 1.50 5.46
CA ILE A 406 -28.39 1.92 4.18
C ILE A 406 -27.54 1.38 3.03
N VAL A 407 -28.11 0.46 2.25
CA VAL A 407 -27.51 -0.16 1.07
C VAL A 407 -28.53 -0.26 -0.07
N PRO A 408 -28.08 -0.27 -1.34
CA PRO A 408 -28.94 -0.51 -2.51
C PRO A 408 -29.69 -1.84 -2.43
N GLY A 409 -30.81 -1.96 -3.15
CA GLY A 409 -31.67 -3.14 -3.14
C GLY A 409 -30.94 -4.45 -3.44
N GLU A 410 -30.00 -4.45 -4.39
CA GLU A 410 -29.20 -5.63 -4.74
C GLU A 410 -28.36 -6.16 -3.57
N LEU A 411 -27.80 -5.26 -2.75
CA LEU A 411 -27.02 -5.65 -1.57
C LEU A 411 -27.90 -6.08 -0.40
N ARG A 412 -29.18 -5.70 -0.37
CA ARG A 412 -30.13 -6.15 0.68
C ARG A 412 -30.34 -7.66 0.66
N ALA A 413 -30.21 -8.31 -0.50
CA ALA A 413 -30.29 -9.78 -0.61
C ALA A 413 -29.21 -10.53 0.20
N ARG A 414 -28.16 -9.82 0.64
CA ARG A 414 -27.11 -10.35 1.53
C ARG A 414 -27.44 -10.22 3.01
N PHE A 415 -28.53 -9.55 3.36
CA PHE A 415 -28.99 -9.38 4.73
C PHE A 415 -30.13 -10.35 5.02
N ASP A 416 -30.00 -11.02 6.15
CA ASP A 416 -31.03 -11.87 6.74
C ASP A 416 -31.59 -11.15 7.97
N HIS A 417 -32.90 -11.30 8.19
CA HIS A 417 -33.63 -10.65 9.27
C HIS A 417 -33.81 -11.57 10.48
#